data_AF-A0AAE0S6W0-F1
#
_entry.id   AF-A0AAE0S6W0-F1
#
_cell.length_a   1.000
_cell.length_b   1.000
_cell.length_c   1.000
_cell.angle_alpha   90.00
_cell.angle_beta   90.00
_cell.angle_gamma   90.00
#
_symmetry.space_group_name_H-M   'P 1'
#
loop_
_entity.id
_entity.type
_entity.pdbx_description
1 polymer ?
#
loop_
_entity_poly.entity_id
_entity_poly.type
_entity_poly.pdbx_seq_one_letter_code
_entity_poly.pdbx_strand_id
1 'polypeptide(L)'
;MEIKDFLLNGGDKVHTDIWMSADILHYLVHQLDKKTMDSKYSIDFIKVVNEAMSSLLDPKYICFWKINQKSTHGPDKIIAAYEHLSECLSNVRHDQNLSLVTEHISISVLNIRQSSVEKNLTFGLSTGGSNAVILPRDVIKADSYNTCLVVVVLSGVGEILLPRTIDQGKEYSDR
;
A
#
# COMPACT_ATOMS: atom_id res chain seq x y z
N MET A 1 17.73 21.94 22.62
CA MET A 1 17.94 21.51 21.22
C MET A 1 16.64 21.78 20.50
N GLU A 2 16.60 22.79 19.65
CA GLU A 2 15.39 23.15 18.92
C GLU A 2 15.09 22.08 17.86
N ILE A 3 13.82 21.88 17.48
CA ILE A 3 13.43 20.93 16.43
C ILE A 3 14.21 21.17 15.12
N LYS A 4 14.61 22.43 14.87
CA LYS A 4 15.50 22.81 13.77
C LYS A 4 16.89 22.16 13.85
N ASP A 5 17.48 22.05 15.04
CA ASP A 5 18.81 21.47 15.22
C ASP A 5 18.79 19.94 15.03
N PHE A 6 17.68 19.28 15.39
CA PHE A 6 17.47 17.85 15.10
C PHE A 6 17.38 17.62 13.59
N LEU A 7 16.59 18.42 12.86
CA LEU A 7 16.43 18.30 11.41
C LEU A 7 17.72 18.59 10.63
N LEU A 8 18.57 19.49 11.13
CA LEU A 8 19.79 19.93 10.40
C LEU A 8 21.05 19.09 10.68
N ASN A 9 21.14 18.37 11.81
CA ASN A 9 22.36 17.65 12.19
C ASN A 9 22.18 16.16 12.57
N GLY A 10 20.97 15.74 12.97
CA GLY A 10 20.62 14.34 13.25
C GLY A 10 19.59 13.75 12.29
N GLY A 11 18.85 14.63 11.60
CA GLY A 11 17.79 14.32 10.66
C GLY A 11 18.32 13.65 9.41
N ASP A 12 19.47 14.07 8.86
CA ASP A 12 20.00 13.56 7.59
C ASP A 12 20.16 12.04 7.54
N LYS A 13 20.54 11.40 8.64
CA LYS A 13 20.60 9.93 8.72
C LYS A 13 19.20 9.30 8.72
N VAL A 14 18.29 9.81 9.55
CA VAL A 14 16.90 9.30 9.61
C VAL A 14 16.15 9.56 8.30
N HIS A 15 16.39 10.70 7.65
CA HIS A 15 15.91 11.03 6.32
C HIS A 15 16.43 10.02 5.28
N THR A 16 17.74 9.71 5.36
CA THR A 16 18.41 8.75 4.48
C THR A 16 18.02 7.30 4.75
N ASP A 17 17.49 6.99 5.93
CA ASP A 17 17.08 5.63 6.26
C ASP A 17 15.66 5.36 5.77
N ILE A 18 14.75 6.33 5.91
CA ILE A 18 13.33 6.17 5.53
C ILE A 18 13.17 6.01 4.00
N TRP A 19 13.82 6.85 3.20
CA TRP A 19 13.71 6.80 1.75
C TRP A 19 14.33 5.51 1.15
N MET A 20 15.35 4.96 1.81
CA MET A 20 16.19 3.87 1.35
C MET A 20 15.52 2.58 1.77
N SER A 21 14.86 2.59 2.93
CA SER A 21 13.93 1.54 3.33
C SER A 21 12.79 1.42 2.31
N ALA A 22 12.19 2.52 1.86
CA ALA A 22 11.17 2.46 0.80
C ALA A 22 11.73 1.93 -0.52
N ASP A 23 12.94 2.33 -0.92
CA ASP A 23 13.59 1.84 -2.14
C ASP A 23 13.92 0.35 -2.07
N ILE A 24 14.46 -0.10 -0.95
CA ILE A 24 14.78 -1.50 -0.69
C ILE A 24 13.49 -2.32 -0.70
N LEU A 25 12.45 -1.89 0.01
CA LEU A 25 11.19 -2.62 0.07
C LEU A 25 10.50 -2.65 -1.30
N HIS A 26 10.49 -1.54 -2.04
CA HIS A 26 9.98 -1.49 -3.41
C HIS A 26 10.73 -2.45 -4.33
N TYR A 27 12.07 -2.44 -4.27
CA TYR A 27 12.92 -3.37 -5.02
C TYR A 27 12.63 -4.82 -4.66
N LEU A 28 12.60 -5.16 -3.37
CA LEU A 28 12.33 -6.50 -2.86
C LEU A 28 10.97 -7.02 -3.34
N VAL A 29 9.94 -6.17 -3.34
CA VAL A 29 8.62 -6.51 -3.86
C VAL A 29 8.67 -6.72 -5.38
N HIS A 30 9.41 -5.90 -6.11
CA HIS A 30 9.57 -6.05 -7.57
C HIS A 30 10.37 -7.29 -7.98
N GLN A 31 11.19 -7.86 -7.07
CA GLN A 31 11.83 -9.15 -7.30
C GLN A 31 10.86 -10.33 -7.14
N LEU A 32 9.66 -10.11 -6.61
CA LEU A 32 8.64 -11.15 -6.57
C LEU A 32 8.15 -11.44 -7.99
N ASP A 33 8.20 -12.73 -8.33
CA ASP A 33 7.65 -13.25 -9.57
C ASP A 33 6.63 -14.34 -9.30
N LYS A 34 5.93 -14.78 -10.35
CA LYS A 34 4.90 -15.83 -10.24
C LYS A 34 5.46 -17.15 -9.71
N LYS A 35 6.75 -17.45 -9.91
CA LYS A 35 7.38 -18.73 -9.51
C LYS A 35 7.77 -18.75 -8.03
N THR A 36 8.14 -17.60 -7.47
CA THR A 36 8.52 -17.46 -6.05
C THR A 36 7.31 -17.44 -5.13
N MET A 37 6.13 -17.06 -5.66
CA MET A 37 4.90 -16.90 -4.88
C MET A 37 4.17 -18.21 -4.51
N ASP A 38 4.46 -19.35 -5.16
CA ASP A 38 3.79 -20.65 -4.92
C ASP A 38 4.28 -21.41 -3.67
N SER A 39 5.23 -20.85 -2.90
CA SER A 39 5.79 -21.50 -1.71
C SER A 39 5.26 -20.89 -0.42
N LYS A 40 5.17 -21.66 0.68
CA LYS A 40 4.83 -21.13 2.02
C LYS A 40 5.72 -19.94 2.45
N TYR A 41 6.93 -19.85 1.93
CA TYR A 41 7.87 -18.75 2.16
C TYR A 41 7.42 -17.42 1.55
N SER A 42 6.53 -17.44 0.56
CA SER A 42 6.01 -16.23 -0.08
C SER A 42 5.09 -15.45 0.85
N ILE A 43 4.18 -16.12 1.57
CA ILE A 43 3.22 -15.45 2.46
C ILE A 43 3.94 -14.82 3.67
N ASP A 44 4.91 -15.53 4.26
CA ASP A 44 5.67 -14.99 5.39
C ASP A 44 6.56 -13.81 4.96
N PHE A 45 7.13 -13.85 3.76
CA PHE A 45 7.79 -12.68 3.17
C PHE A 45 6.84 -11.49 3.02
N ILE A 46 5.63 -11.72 2.48
CA ILE A 46 4.63 -10.67 2.29
C ILE A 46 4.21 -10.05 3.63
N LYS A 47 4.06 -10.85 4.70
CA LYS A 47 3.79 -10.33 6.05
C LYS A 47 4.88 -9.38 6.52
N VAL A 48 6.14 -9.80 6.41
CA VAL A 48 7.30 -8.99 6.84
C VAL A 48 7.38 -7.69 6.04
N VAL A 49 7.22 -7.75 4.71
CA VAL A 49 7.19 -6.56 3.87
C VAL A 49 6.03 -5.65 4.26
N ASN A 50 4.85 -6.21 4.50
CA ASN A 50 3.66 -5.43 4.87
C ASN A 50 3.83 -4.72 6.23
N GLU A 51 4.44 -5.37 7.21
CA GLU A 51 4.78 -4.76 8.51
C GLU A 51 5.84 -3.65 8.36
N ALA A 52 6.86 -3.88 7.55
CA ALA A 52 7.91 -2.89 7.28
C ALA A 52 7.35 -1.66 6.56
N MET A 53 6.54 -1.87 5.52
CA MET A 53 5.84 -0.79 4.81
C MET A 53 4.87 -0.05 5.74
N SER A 54 4.11 -0.76 6.58
CA SER A 54 3.25 -0.12 7.59
C SER A 54 4.06 0.78 8.51
N SER A 55 5.22 0.33 8.98
CA SER A 55 6.09 1.12 9.86
C SER A 55 6.57 2.41 9.20
N LEU A 56 6.78 2.41 7.88
CA LEU A 56 7.16 3.60 7.11
C LEU A 56 6.02 4.63 6.97
N LEU A 57 4.76 4.20 7.13
CA LEU A 57 3.58 5.06 7.09
C LEU A 57 3.19 5.64 8.46
N ASP A 58 3.97 5.33 9.51
CA ASP A 58 3.73 5.87 10.85
C ASP A 58 3.70 7.41 10.80
N PRO A 59 2.68 8.06 11.39
CA PRO A 59 2.54 9.51 11.41
C PRO A 59 3.78 10.27 11.89
N LYS A 60 4.59 9.66 12.77
CA LYS A 60 5.84 10.27 13.25
C LYS A 60 6.86 10.54 12.13
N TYR A 61 6.72 9.88 10.98
CA TYR A 61 7.59 10.02 9.82
C TYR A 61 7.03 10.96 8.73
N ILE A 62 5.83 11.53 8.89
CA ILE A 62 5.19 12.43 7.90
C ILE A 62 6.09 13.62 7.53
N CYS A 63 6.77 14.22 8.51
CA CYS A 63 7.67 15.35 8.26
C CYS A 63 8.82 14.98 7.32
N PHE A 64 9.33 13.76 7.43
CA PHE A 64 10.42 13.24 6.59
C PHE A 64 9.98 12.99 5.16
N TRP A 65 8.74 12.50 4.98
CA TRP A 65 8.16 12.37 3.66
C TRP A 65 7.96 13.72 2.98
N LYS A 66 7.40 14.70 3.69
CA LYS A 66 7.12 16.04 3.14
C LYS A 66 8.38 16.79 2.69
N ILE A 67 9.48 16.65 3.42
CA ILE A 67 10.74 17.33 3.09
C ILE A 67 11.35 16.79 1.78
N ASN A 68 11.18 15.50 1.48
CA ASN A 68 11.89 14.82 0.39
C ASN A 68 11.01 14.39 -0.80
N GLN A 69 9.70 14.67 -0.77
CA GLN A 69 8.76 14.14 -1.75
C GLN A 69 9.07 14.57 -3.21
N LYS A 70 9.60 15.79 -3.41
CA LYS A 70 9.97 16.28 -4.74
C LYS A 70 11.20 15.60 -5.34
N SER A 71 12.04 15.00 -4.49
CA SER A 71 13.34 14.45 -4.91
C SER A 71 13.35 12.92 -4.97
N THR A 72 12.57 12.24 -4.13
CA THR A 72 12.68 10.78 -3.99
C THR A 72 11.45 9.99 -4.38
N HIS A 73 10.28 10.63 -4.47
CA HIS A 73 9.01 9.95 -4.78
C HIS A 73 8.73 8.76 -3.83
N GLY A 74 9.26 8.78 -2.60
CA GLY A 74 9.22 7.64 -1.69
C GLY A 74 7.81 7.09 -1.40
N PRO A 75 6.80 7.94 -1.14
CA PRO A 75 5.41 7.47 -1.00
C PRO A 75 4.85 6.83 -2.28
N ASP A 76 5.24 7.33 -3.46
CA ASP A 76 4.84 6.76 -4.75
C ASP A 76 5.42 5.35 -4.91
N LYS A 77 6.64 5.10 -4.41
CA LYS A 77 7.27 3.77 -4.42
C LYS A 77 6.55 2.77 -3.50
N ILE A 78 6.00 3.22 -2.38
CA ILE A 78 5.17 2.38 -1.51
C ILE A 78 3.90 1.97 -2.27
N ILE A 79 3.23 2.90 -2.96
CA ILE A 79 2.05 2.58 -3.78
C ILE A 79 2.42 1.60 -4.90
N ALA A 80 3.47 1.89 -5.68
CA ALA A 80 3.91 1.03 -6.77
C ALA A 80 4.28 -0.39 -6.30
N ALA A 81 4.86 -0.52 -5.10
CA ALA A 81 5.10 -1.82 -4.49
C ALA A 81 3.79 -2.57 -4.24
N TYR A 82 2.76 -1.92 -3.71
CA TYR A 82 1.46 -2.55 -3.46
C TYR A 82 0.70 -2.88 -4.75
N GLU A 83 0.86 -2.10 -5.81
CA GLU A 83 0.34 -2.43 -7.14
C GLU A 83 0.97 -3.73 -7.66
N HIS A 84 2.31 -3.81 -7.69
CA HIS A 84 3.03 -5.01 -8.13
C HIS A 84 2.74 -6.24 -7.25
N LEU A 85 2.68 -6.05 -5.93
CA LEU A 85 2.32 -7.11 -5.00
C LEU A 85 0.90 -7.63 -5.24
N SER A 86 -0.05 -6.74 -5.57
CA SER A 86 -1.43 -7.11 -5.86
C SER A 86 -1.52 -7.95 -7.14
N GLU A 87 -0.76 -7.58 -8.18
CA GLU A 87 -0.64 -8.39 -9.39
C GLU A 87 -0.07 -9.78 -9.07
N CYS A 88 1.01 -9.85 -8.31
CA CYS A 88 1.61 -11.12 -7.91
C CYS A 88 0.61 -11.99 -7.13
N LEU A 89 -0.06 -11.41 -6.12
CA LEU A 89 -1.06 -12.10 -5.30
C LEU A 89 -2.26 -12.59 -6.11
N SER A 90 -2.71 -11.84 -7.11
CA SER A 90 -3.84 -12.24 -7.97
C SER A 90 -3.54 -13.48 -8.83
N ASN A 91 -2.25 -13.75 -9.09
CA ASN A 91 -1.80 -14.86 -9.93
C ASN A 91 -1.55 -16.16 -9.15
N VAL A 92 -1.52 -16.10 -7.82
CA VAL A 92 -1.37 -17.29 -6.98
C VAL A 92 -2.71 -17.97 -6.84
N ARG A 93 -2.75 -19.29 -7.06
CA ARG A 93 -3.95 -20.09 -6.77
C ARG A 93 -4.13 -20.17 -5.27
N HIS A 94 -4.84 -19.20 -4.70
CA HIS A 94 -5.21 -19.28 -3.29
C HIS A 94 -6.41 -20.21 -3.14
N ASP A 95 -6.24 -21.41 -2.59
CA ASP A 95 -7.41 -22.21 -2.19
C ASP A 95 -8.18 -21.55 -1.01
N GLN A 96 -7.62 -20.49 -0.41
CA GLN A 96 -8.12 -19.83 0.79
C GLN A 96 -8.04 -18.30 0.67
N ASN A 97 -8.98 -17.58 1.27
CA ASN A 97 -8.89 -16.12 1.37
C ASN A 97 -7.71 -15.72 2.28
N LEU A 98 -6.96 -14.69 1.89
CA LEU A 98 -5.86 -14.12 2.68
C LEU A 98 -6.29 -12.78 3.26
N SER A 99 -5.98 -12.55 4.54
CA SER A 99 -6.14 -11.25 5.18
C SER A 99 -4.89 -10.94 6.00
N LEU A 100 -4.20 -9.86 5.65
CA LEU A 100 -3.04 -9.34 6.34
C LEU A 100 -3.36 -7.93 6.82
N VAL A 101 -3.36 -7.70 8.13
CA VAL A 101 -3.70 -6.42 8.73
C VAL A 101 -2.57 -5.96 9.62
N THR A 102 -2.15 -4.72 9.43
CA THR A 102 -1.17 -3.99 10.22
C THR A 102 -1.81 -2.69 10.72
N GLU A 103 -1.06 -1.85 11.42
CA GLU A 103 -1.57 -0.58 11.94
C GLU A 103 -2.05 0.38 10.84
N HIS A 104 -1.32 0.44 9.72
CA HIS A 104 -1.60 1.40 8.65
C HIS A 104 -2.04 0.75 7.34
N ILE A 105 -1.94 -0.58 7.21
CA ILE A 105 -2.17 -1.29 5.94
C ILE A 105 -2.99 -2.55 6.14
N SER A 106 -4.04 -2.74 5.35
CA SER A 106 -4.74 -4.02 5.21
C SER A 106 -4.69 -4.54 3.79
N ILE A 107 -4.31 -5.79 3.60
CA ILE A 107 -4.37 -6.53 2.34
C ILE A 107 -5.42 -7.63 2.49
N SER A 108 -6.38 -7.70 1.58
CA SER A 108 -7.36 -8.77 1.49
C SER A 108 -7.30 -9.40 0.10
N VAL A 109 -7.14 -10.73 0.03
CA VAL A 109 -7.21 -11.50 -1.22
C VAL A 109 -8.39 -12.46 -1.10
N LEU A 110 -9.35 -12.36 -2.00
CA LEU A 110 -10.53 -13.22 -2.03
C LEU A 110 -10.69 -13.88 -3.38
N ASN A 111 -10.95 -15.18 -3.34
CA ASN A 111 -11.39 -15.92 -4.52
C ASN A 111 -12.91 -16.01 -4.50
N ILE A 112 -13.51 -15.21 -5.35
CA ILE A 112 -14.95 -15.00 -5.39
C ILE A 112 -15.53 -15.82 -6.52
N ARG A 113 -16.47 -16.71 -6.17
CA ARG A 113 -17.37 -17.34 -7.14
C ARG A 113 -18.53 -16.40 -7.39
N GLN A 114 -18.80 -16.07 -8.64
CA GLN A 114 -19.81 -15.06 -9.00
C GLN A 114 -21.19 -15.36 -8.40
N SER A 115 -21.60 -16.63 -8.35
CA SER A 115 -22.87 -17.07 -7.78
C SER A 115 -22.98 -16.93 -6.26
N SER A 116 -21.90 -16.57 -5.56
CA SER A 116 -21.85 -16.49 -4.09
C SER A 116 -21.91 -15.06 -3.53
N VAL A 117 -21.87 -14.03 -4.39
CA VAL A 117 -21.90 -12.63 -3.95
C VAL A 117 -23.33 -12.12 -3.87
N GLU A 118 -23.94 -12.25 -2.69
CA GLU A 118 -25.31 -11.78 -2.47
C GLU A 118 -25.37 -10.33 -1.96
N LYS A 119 -24.26 -9.81 -1.41
CA LYS A 119 -24.17 -8.53 -0.70
C LYS A 119 -22.90 -7.78 -1.09
N ASN A 120 -22.87 -6.49 -0.76
CA ASN A 120 -21.64 -5.68 -0.88
C ASN A 120 -20.53 -6.24 0.00
N LEU A 121 -19.29 -6.13 -0.46
CA LEU A 121 -18.12 -6.53 0.32
C LEU A 121 -17.49 -5.30 0.96
N THR A 122 -17.11 -5.42 2.23
CA THR A 122 -16.50 -4.33 2.99
C THR A 122 -15.10 -4.74 3.41
N PHE A 123 -14.13 -3.88 3.13
CA PHE A 123 -12.71 -4.05 3.46
C PHE A 123 -12.23 -2.87 4.29
N GLY A 124 -11.21 -3.05 5.11
CA GLY A 124 -10.64 -1.96 5.89
C GLY A 124 -9.85 -2.46 7.09
N LEU A 125 -9.31 -1.50 7.85
CA LEU A 125 -8.58 -1.75 9.09
C LEU A 125 -9.57 -2.03 10.21
N SER A 126 -9.41 -3.17 10.89
CA SER A 126 -10.26 -3.59 12.02
C SER A 126 -10.04 -2.77 13.31
N THR A 127 -9.02 -1.91 13.34
CA THR A 127 -8.60 -1.14 14.51
C THR A 127 -9.00 0.34 14.38
N GLY A 128 -10.27 0.64 14.66
CA GLY A 128 -10.72 2.00 15.04
C GLY A 128 -10.69 3.10 13.97
N GLY A 129 -10.30 2.80 12.73
CA GLY A 129 -10.32 3.76 11.62
C GLY A 129 -11.66 3.77 10.87
N SER A 130 -12.12 4.95 10.44
CA SER A 130 -13.32 5.13 9.60
C SER A 130 -13.11 4.75 8.12
N ASN A 131 -11.95 4.21 7.76
CA ASN A 131 -11.58 3.91 6.38
C ASN A 131 -12.04 2.50 6.02
N ALA A 132 -13.28 2.41 5.53
CA ALA A 132 -13.83 1.20 4.94
C ALA A 132 -14.00 1.39 3.43
N VAL A 133 -13.46 0.47 2.65
CA VAL A 133 -13.73 0.36 1.21
C VAL A 133 -14.91 -0.58 1.04
N ILE A 134 -16.01 -0.07 0.49
CA ILE A 134 -17.19 -0.87 0.17
C ILE A 134 -17.19 -1.12 -1.33
N LEU A 135 -17.05 -2.38 -1.73
CA LEU A 135 -17.19 -2.81 -3.11
C LEU A 135 -18.65 -3.25 -3.37
N PRO A 136 -19.40 -2.52 -4.21
CA PRO A 136 -20.76 -2.90 -4.53
C PRO A 136 -20.81 -4.25 -5.24
N ARG A 137 -21.79 -5.09 -4.91
CA ARG A 137 -21.94 -6.42 -5.54
C ARG A 137 -22.00 -6.35 -7.08
N ASP A 138 -22.52 -5.25 -7.62
CA ASP A 138 -22.70 -5.08 -9.05
C ASP A 138 -21.38 -4.82 -9.80
N VAL A 139 -20.34 -4.36 -9.09
CA VAL A 139 -18.98 -4.21 -9.64
C VAL A 139 -18.27 -5.56 -9.76
N ILE A 140 -18.66 -6.54 -8.92
CA ILE A 140 -18.10 -7.90 -8.92
C ILE A 140 -18.75 -8.77 -10.02
N LYS A 141 -19.43 -8.15 -10.99
CA LYS A 141 -20.02 -8.79 -12.16
C LYS A 141 -19.14 -8.55 -13.39
N ALA A 142 -18.01 -9.25 -13.52
CA ALA A 142 -17.20 -9.19 -14.74
C ALA A 142 -16.69 -10.59 -15.18
N ASP A 143 -17.24 -11.05 -16.30
CA ASP A 143 -16.71 -11.98 -17.33
C ASP A 143 -16.11 -13.36 -16.98
N SER A 144 -16.04 -13.80 -15.73
CA SER A 144 -15.46 -15.12 -15.41
C SER A 144 -16.10 -15.85 -14.23
N TYR A 145 -16.15 -17.19 -14.30
CA TYR A 145 -16.71 -18.08 -13.27
C TYR A 145 -16.02 -17.96 -11.90
N ASN A 146 -14.76 -17.51 -11.87
CA ASN A 146 -13.97 -17.25 -10.66
C ASN A 146 -13.18 -15.94 -10.84
N THR A 147 -13.36 -15.00 -9.93
CA THR A 147 -12.61 -13.74 -9.88
C THR A 147 -11.70 -13.72 -8.64
N CYS A 148 -10.42 -13.41 -8.82
CA CYS A 148 -9.52 -13.09 -7.70
C CYS A 148 -9.56 -11.59 -7.45
N LEU A 149 -9.99 -11.19 -6.25
CA LEU A 149 -10.03 -9.80 -5.83
C LEU A 149 -8.92 -9.55 -4.82
N VAL A 150 -8.03 -8.61 -5.13
CA VAL A 150 -7.03 -8.10 -4.18
C VAL A 150 -7.39 -6.67 -3.81
N VAL A 151 -7.53 -6.41 -2.51
CA VAL A 151 -7.85 -5.08 -1.96
C VAL A 151 -6.76 -4.68 -0.98
N VAL A 152 -6.10 -3.55 -1.26
CA VAL A 152 -5.13 -2.92 -0.34
C VAL A 152 -5.75 -1.61 0.15
N VAL A 153 -5.85 -1.46 1.48
CA VAL A 153 -6.28 -0.22 2.12
C VAL A 153 -5.09 0.35 2.87
N LEU A 154 -4.70 1.57 2.51
CA LEU A 154 -3.66 2.34 3.18
C LEU A 154 -4.32 3.45 4.00
N SER A 155 -3.98 3.54 5.28
CA SER A 155 -4.46 4.59 6.19
C SER A 155 -3.34 5.56 6.54
N GLY A 156 -3.70 6.81 6.83
CA GLY A 156 -2.72 7.87 7.17
C GLY A 156 -1.89 8.39 5.99
N VAL A 157 -1.95 7.74 4.82
CA VAL A 157 -1.19 8.15 3.62
C VAL A 157 -1.69 9.42 2.96
N GLY A 158 -2.92 9.86 3.22
CA GLY A 158 -3.44 11.11 2.63
C GLY A 158 -2.51 12.29 2.92
N GLU A 159 -2.08 12.48 4.16
CA GLU A 159 -1.18 13.59 4.53
C GLU A 159 0.24 13.46 3.96
N ILE A 160 0.61 12.26 3.53
CA ILE A 160 1.90 11.90 2.91
C ILE A 160 1.81 12.07 1.37
N LEU A 161 0.65 11.84 0.77
CA LEU A 161 0.42 11.84 -0.68
C LEU A 161 -0.18 13.15 -1.23
N LEU A 162 -0.63 14.06 -0.35
CA LEU A 162 -1.40 15.26 -0.71
C LEU A 162 -0.66 16.52 -1.20
N PRO A 163 0.64 16.59 -1.57
CA PRO A 163 1.11 17.80 -2.25
C PRO A 163 0.68 17.87 -3.73
N ARG A 164 0.06 16.82 -4.31
CA ARG A 164 -0.29 16.83 -5.74
C ARG A 164 -1.61 17.55 -6.08
N THR A 165 -2.57 17.68 -5.17
CA THR A 165 -3.93 18.12 -5.55
C THR A 165 -4.15 19.63 -5.59
N ILE A 166 -3.23 20.46 -5.08
CA ILE A 166 -3.43 21.92 -5.08
C ILE A 166 -2.62 22.63 -6.19
N ASP A 167 -1.47 22.10 -6.61
CA ASP A 167 -0.65 22.75 -7.65
C ASP A 167 -0.98 22.31 -9.09
N GLN A 168 -1.63 21.16 -9.32
CA GLN A 168 -2.03 20.73 -10.67
C GLN A 168 -3.31 21.41 -11.19
N GLY A 169 -4.02 22.16 -10.33
CA GLY A 169 -5.21 22.93 -10.72
C GLY A 169 -4.92 24.21 -11.51
N LYS A 170 -3.65 24.54 -11.77
CA LYS A 170 -3.24 25.74 -12.52
C LYS A 170 -2.71 25.50 -13.94
N GLU A 171 -2.51 24.26 -14.38
CA GLU A 171 -1.97 23.98 -15.73
C GLU A 171 -2.99 23.51 -16.76
N TYR A 172 -4.28 23.41 -16.40
CA TYR A 172 -5.35 23.03 -17.34
C TYR A 172 -6.38 24.14 -17.63
N SER A 173 -6.04 25.43 -17.43
CA SER A 173 -6.92 26.55 -17.81
C SER A 173 -6.47 27.38 -19.02
N ASP A 174 -5.30 27.12 -19.61
CA ASP A 174 -4.80 27.89 -20.77
C ASP A 174 -4.27 27.00 -21.91
N ARG A 175 -5.04 25.98 -22.32
CA ARG A 175 -4.92 25.35 -23.64
C ARG A 175 -6.28 25.01 -24.22
#